data_AF-E9HAX5-F1
#
_entry.id   AF-E9HAX5-F1
#
_cell.length_a   1.000
_cell.length_b   1.000
_cell.length_c   1.000
_cell.angle_alpha   90.00
_cell.angle_beta   90.00
_cell.angle_gamma   90.00
#
_symmetry.space_group_name_H-M   'P 1'
#
loop_
_entity.id
_entity.type
_entity.pdbx_description
1 polymer ?
#
loop_
_entity_poly.entity_id
_entity_poly.type
_entity_poly.pdbx_seq_one_letter_code
_entity_poly.pdbx_strand_id
1 'polypeptide(L)'
;TDVLLNTVRGILNKMTPASHERFLAKILALEINNEEKLSGVIKLFFEKALDEPMYAATYAQMCQALATKQVVCSTDPTESVSFRKLLLSRCQKVFQKDSDSLVDVEKKREEVQKADSKEKKKLLETELNALVDKNRRTALGNIKFIGELYKVGNISENVMHSCIQRLIQAPDEEATESLCRLLTTAGKNLDSQKNSGIMNSYFQALETIIKQNKISNRIRFMVQDLCDLRKRNWLPRNEPSNTNKVENI
;
A
#
# COMPACT_ATOMS: atom_id res chain seq x y z
N THR A 1 -20.36 14.44 12.35
CA THR A 1 -19.45 13.47 11.69
C THR A 1 -18.77 12.54 12.70
N ASP A 2 -18.31 13.05 13.84
CA ASP A 2 -17.53 12.27 14.83
C ASP A 2 -18.23 11.06 15.44
N VAL A 3 -19.54 11.15 15.73
CA VAL A 3 -20.30 10.02 16.30
C VAL A 3 -20.24 8.80 15.38
N LEU A 4 -20.47 9.00 14.07
CA LEU A 4 -20.40 7.94 13.08
C LEU A 4 -18.99 7.35 12.97
N LEU A 5 -17.96 8.20 12.92
CA LEU A 5 -16.58 7.75 12.82
C LEU A 5 -16.14 6.97 14.07
N ASN A 6 -16.62 7.35 15.25
CA ASN A 6 -16.40 6.62 16.49
C ASN A 6 -17.10 5.25 16.47
N THR A 7 -18.33 5.17 15.93
CA THR A 7 -19.02 3.89 15.72
C THR A 7 -18.26 2.97 14.77
N VAL A 8 -17.81 3.51 13.62
CA VAL A 8 -17.01 2.75 12.64
C VAL A 8 -15.70 2.28 13.26
N ARG A 9 -14.99 3.14 14.00
CA ARG A 9 -13.77 2.75 14.71
C ARG A 9 -14.03 1.63 15.73
N GLY A 10 -15.12 1.72 16.50
CA GLY A 10 -15.54 0.69 17.43
C GLY A 10 -15.87 -0.65 16.76
N ILE A 11 -16.42 -0.62 15.55
CA ILE A 11 -16.64 -1.80 14.70
C ILE A 11 -15.30 -2.41 14.27
N LEU A 12 -14.41 -1.59 13.70
CA LEU A 12 -13.11 -2.06 13.18
C LEU A 12 -12.21 -2.64 14.28
N ASN A 13 -12.30 -2.12 15.52
CA ASN A 13 -11.54 -2.65 16.66
C ASN A 13 -12.01 -4.03 17.14
N LYS A 14 -13.25 -4.43 16.85
CA LYS A 14 -13.81 -5.73 17.25
C LYS A 14 -13.76 -6.74 16.11
N MET A 15 -13.22 -6.34 14.97
CA MET A 15 -13.32 -7.11 13.76
C MET A 15 -12.23 -8.17 13.67
N THR A 16 -12.62 -9.34 13.20
CA THR A 16 -11.74 -10.45 12.86
C THR A 16 -12.13 -11.00 11.50
N PRO A 17 -11.27 -11.79 10.81
CA PRO A 17 -11.63 -12.44 9.56
C PRO A 17 -12.92 -13.28 9.67
N ALA A 18 -13.17 -13.93 10.81
CA ALA A 18 -14.38 -14.73 11.02
C ALA A 18 -15.67 -13.90 11.20
N SER A 19 -15.55 -12.62 11.55
CA SER A 19 -16.70 -11.75 11.85
C SER A 19 -16.92 -10.63 10.82
N HIS A 20 -16.13 -10.61 9.75
CA HIS A 20 -16.08 -9.49 8.80
C HIS A 20 -17.43 -9.23 8.11
N GLU A 21 -18.16 -10.26 7.68
CA GLU A 21 -19.47 -10.11 7.02
C GLU A 21 -20.49 -9.42 7.94
N ARG A 22 -20.56 -9.85 9.20
CA ARG A 22 -21.45 -9.25 10.20
C ARG A 22 -21.14 -7.78 10.44
N PHE A 23 -19.87 -7.41 10.50
CA PHE A 23 -19.45 -6.04 10.73
C PHE A 23 -19.56 -5.17 9.47
N LEU A 24 -19.35 -5.76 8.29
CA LEU A 24 -19.59 -5.11 7.01
C LEU A 24 -21.07 -4.72 6.86
N ALA A 25 -21.99 -5.64 7.16
CA ALA A 25 -23.43 -5.35 7.13
C ALA A 25 -23.79 -4.17 8.05
N LYS A 26 -23.18 -4.11 9.24
CA LYS A 26 -23.35 -2.96 10.14
C LYS A 26 -22.85 -1.65 9.54
N ILE A 27 -21.68 -1.65 8.89
CA ILE A 27 -21.14 -0.43 8.27
C ILE A 27 -21.99 0.00 7.08
N LEU A 28 -22.48 -0.94 6.27
CA LEU A 28 -23.36 -0.65 5.13
C LEU A 28 -24.69 -0.03 5.56
N ALA A 29 -25.20 -0.43 6.73
CA ALA A 29 -26.40 0.12 7.33
C ALA A 29 -26.22 1.52 7.96
N LEU A 30 -24.99 2.03 8.09
CA LEU A 30 -24.76 3.38 8.61
C LEU A 30 -25.10 4.46 7.57
N GLU A 31 -25.60 5.59 8.06
CA GLU A 31 -25.89 6.79 7.26
C GLU A 31 -24.63 7.58 6.89
N ILE A 32 -23.84 7.01 5.98
CA ILE A 32 -22.71 7.67 5.34
C ILE A 32 -23.25 8.42 4.12
N ASN A 33 -23.73 9.65 4.33
CA ASN A 33 -24.52 10.43 3.36
C ASN A 33 -23.81 11.70 2.84
N ASN A 34 -22.56 11.94 3.23
CA ASN A 34 -21.78 13.07 2.71
C ASN A 34 -20.31 12.67 2.49
N GLU A 35 -19.60 13.48 1.70
CA GLU A 35 -18.20 13.24 1.33
C GLU A 35 -17.27 13.22 2.54
N GLU A 36 -17.50 14.08 3.54
CA GLU A 36 -16.68 14.15 4.76
C GLU A 36 -16.71 12.82 5.55
N LYS A 37 -17.91 12.28 5.79
CA LYS A 37 -18.11 10.98 6.45
C LYS A 37 -17.47 9.87 5.62
N LEU A 38 -17.67 9.85 4.30
CA LEU A 38 -17.13 8.82 3.40
C LEU A 38 -15.59 8.82 3.41
N SER A 39 -14.99 10.01 3.31
CA SER A 39 -13.54 10.23 3.43
C SER A 39 -13.00 9.83 4.81
N GLY A 40 -13.75 10.14 5.87
CA GLY A 40 -13.42 9.72 7.24
C GLY A 40 -13.42 8.20 7.41
N VAL A 41 -14.38 7.48 6.83
CA VAL A 41 -14.41 6.02 6.84
C VAL A 41 -13.20 5.44 6.09
N ILE A 42 -12.86 5.99 4.92
CA ILE A 42 -11.65 5.60 4.18
C ILE A 42 -10.40 5.84 5.05
N LYS A 43 -10.33 6.97 5.75
CA LYS A 43 -9.22 7.28 6.66
C LYS A 43 -9.05 6.22 7.74
N LEU A 44 -10.16 5.79 8.35
CA LEU A 44 -10.13 4.73 9.37
C LEU A 44 -9.62 3.40 8.82
N PHE A 45 -9.99 3.02 7.59
CA PHE A 45 -9.45 1.79 6.99
C PHE A 45 -7.94 1.82 6.81
N PHE A 46 -7.39 2.96 6.36
CA PHE A 46 -5.94 3.11 6.26
C PHE A 46 -5.27 3.05 7.63
N GLU A 47 -5.77 3.80 8.62
CA GLU A 47 -5.22 3.79 9.99
C GLU A 47 -5.22 2.37 10.57
N LYS A 48 -6.35 1.66 10.46
CA LYS A 48 -6.47 0.28 10.95
C LYS A 48 -5.59 -0.71 10.20
N ALA A 49 -5.43 -0.56 8.89
CA ALA A 49 -4.53 -1.42 8.12
C ALA A 49 -3.05 -1.22 8.49
N LEU A 50 -2.68 -0.03 8.98
CA LEU A 50 -1.35 0.25 9.49
C LEU A 50 -1.15 -0.32 10.91
N ASP A 51 -2.15 -0.16 11.77
CA ASP A 51 -2.13 -0.67 13.14
C ASP A 51 -2.17 -2.21 13.18
N GLU A 52 -2.95 -2.83 12.27
CA GLU A 52 -3.23 -4.26 12.23
C GLU A 52 -2.97 -4.85 10.82
N PRO A 53 -1.69 -4.94 10.37
CA PRO A 53 -1.35 -5.37 9.01
C PRO A 53 -1.84 -6.77 8.65
N MET A 54 -2.00 -7.65 9.65
CA MET A 54 -2.55 -9.01 9.48
C MET A 54 -4.01 -9.02 8.99
N TYR A 55 -4.75 -7.93 9.18
CA TYR A 55 -6.14 -7.77 8.73
C TYR A 55 -6.29 -6.90 7.49
N ALA A 56 -5.18 -6.47 6.87
CA ALA A 56 -5.17 -5.63 5.67
C ALA A 56 -6.04 -6.18 4.53
N ALA A 57 -5.97 -7.50 4.28
CA ALA A 57 -6.80 -8.17 3.28
C ALA A 57 -8.31 -8.05 3.59
N THR A 58 -8.70 -8.23 4.84
CA THR A 58 -10.09 -8.08 5.30
C THR A 58 -10.57 -6.64 5.13
N TYR A 59 -9.76 -5.64 5.51
CA TYR A 59 -10.11 -4.23 5.29
C TYR A 59 -10.27 -3.90 3.80
N ALA A 60 -9.45 -4.51 2.93
CA ALA A 60 -9.57 -4.31 1.49
C ALA A 60 -10.89 -4.89 0.93
N GLN A 61 -11.31 -6.07 1.39
CA GLN A 61 -12.62 -6.65 1.05
C GLN A 61 -13.78 -5.73 1.47
N MET A 62 -13.70 -5.11 2.65
CA MET A 62 -14.73 -4.15 3.08
C MET A 62 -14.76 -2.90 2.19
N CYS A 63 -13.58 -2.40 1.81
CA CYS A 63 -13.47 -1.30 0.86
C CYS A 63 -14.09 -1.67 -0.51
N GLN A 64 -13.98 -2.93 -0.93
CA GLN A 64 -14.60 -3.43 -2.16
C GLN A 64 -16.12 -3.41 -2.07
N ALA A 65 -16.69 -3.89 -0.96
CA ALA A 65 -18.13 -3.85 -0.72
C ALA A 65 -18.68 -2.41 -0.64
N LEU A 66 -17.88 -1.44 -0.20
CA LEU A 66 -18.24 -0.03 -0.15
C LEU A 66 -17.99 0.72 -1.47
N ALA A 67 -17.30 0.13 -2.44
CA ALA A 67 -16.77 0.83 -3.62
C ALA A 67 -17.85 1.54 -4.45
N THR A 68 -19.06 0.97 -4.52
CA THR A 68 -20.20 1.50 -5.28
C THR A 68 -21.00 2.56 -4.51
N LYS A 69 -20.75 2.75 -3.21
CA LYS A 69 -21.46 3.76 -2.41
C LYS A 69 -21.09 5.15 -2.92
N GLN A 70 -22.10 5.97 -3.17
CA GLN A 70 -21.96 7.34 -3.65
C GLN A 70 -22.60 8.32 -2.68
N VAL A 71 -22.02 9.51 -2.60
CA VAL A 71 -22.53 10.64 -1.82
C VAL A 71 -22.42 11.90 -2.67
N VAL A 72 -23.21 12.92 -2.33
CA VAL A 72 -23.14 14.23 -2.98
C VAL A 72 -21.76 14.86 -2.72
N CYS A 73 -21.17 15.47 -3.75
CA CYS A 73 -19.89 16.12 -3.63
C CYS A 73 -19.99 17.38 -2.75
N SER A 74 -18.96 17.65 -1.95
CA SER A 74 -18.93 18.83 -1.10
C SER A 74 -18.81 20.14 -1.88
N THR A 75 -18.27 20.12 -3.09
CA THR A 75 -18.04 21.32 -3.92
C THR A 75 -19.18 21.61 -4.88
N ASP A 76 -19.91 20.59 -5.33
CA ASP A 76 -21.02 20.71 -6.27
C ASP A 76 -22.18 19.78 -5.86
N PRO A 77 -23.35 20.34 -5.48
CA PRO A 77 -24.52 19.55 -5.12
C PRO A 77 -25.11 18.71 -6.27
N THR A 78 -24.74 19.00 -7.52
CA THR A 78 -25.20 18.27 -8.71
C THR A 78 -24.30 17.09 -9.06
N GLU A 79 -23.09 17.05 -8.52
CA GLU A 79 -22.15 15.95 -8.72
C GLU A 79 -22.20 14.95 -7.56
N SER A 80 -21.94 13.68 -7.90
CA SER A 80 -21.74 12.63 -6.91
C SER A 80 -20.29 12.14 -6.93
N VAL A 81 -19.81 11.75 -5.76
CA VAL A 81 -18.49 11.14 -5.59
C VAL A 81 -18.66 9.74 -5.01
N SER A 82 -18.02 8.76 -5.65
CA SER A 82 -18.02 7.37 -5.19
C SER A 82 -16.93 7.12 -4.17
N PHE A 83 -17.15 6.13 -3.31
CA PHE A 83 -16.12 5.63 -2.38
C PHE A 83 -14.85 5.25 -3.13
N ARG A 84 -14.98 4.57 -4.29
CA ARG A 84 -13.84 4.21 -5.14
C ARG A 84 -13.04 5.43 -5.60
N LYS A 85 -13.70 6.51 -6.04
CA LYS A 85 -13.02 7.75 -6.49
C LYS A 85 -12.25 8.40 -5.33
N LEU A 86 -12.85 8.48 -4.15
CA LEU A 86 -12.17 8.98 -2.94
C LEU A 86 -11.01 8.07 -2.49
N LEU A 87 -11.19 6.76 -2.57
CA LEU A 87 -10.17 5.77 -2.22
C LEU A 87 -8.93 5.93 -3.12
N LEU A 88 -9.14 6.04 -4.44
CA LEU A 88 -8.07 6.31 -5.40
C LEU A 88 -7.36 7.64 -5.12
N SER A 89 -8.13 8.71 -4.88
CA SER A 89 -7.57 10.02 -4.52
C SER A 89 -6.70 9.93 -3.26
N ARG A 90 -7.15 9.18 -2.25
CA ARG A 90 -6.36 8.96 -1.04
C ARG A 90 -5.07 8.17 -1.31
N CYS A 91 -5.13 7.12 -2.12
CA CYS A 91 -3.93 6.36 -2.50
C CYS A 91 -2.91 7.26 -3.19
N GLN A 92 -3.35 8.16 -4.07
CA GLN A 92 -2.48 9.15 -4.71
C GLN A 92 -1.89 10.14 -3.71
N LYS A 93 -2.70 10.65 -2.77
CA LYS A 93 -2.25 11.57 -1.71
C LYS A 93 -1.25 10.93 -0.74
N VAL A 94 -1.32 9.61 -0.51
CA VAL A 94 -0.31 8.90 0.29
C VAL A 94 1.09 9.11 -0.30
N PHE A 95 1.24 9.10 -1.63
CA PHE A 95 2.53 9.36 -2.29
C PHE A 95 2.94 10.83 -2.22
N GLN A 96 2.00 11.77 -2.32
CA GLN A 96 2.31 13.20 -2.16
C GLN A 96 2.80 13.51 -0.74
N LYS A 97 2.23 12.85 0.26
CA LYS A 97 2.64 13.00 1.67
C LYS A 97 4.09 12.57 1.91
N ASP A 98 4.67 11.72 1.07
CA ASP A 98 6.10 11.41 1.16
C ASP A 98 6.96 12.66 0.88
N SER A 99 6.56 13.51 -0.07
CA SER A 99 7.26 14.79 -0.33
C SER A 99 7.17 15.74 0.86
N ASP A 100 5.98 15.89 1.46
CA ASP A 100 5.81 16.74 2.65
C ASP A 100 6.62 16.19 3.84
N SER A 101 6.64 14.87 4.00
CA SER A 101 7.41 14.19 5.05
C SER A 101 8.91 14.39 4.87
N LEU A 102 9.41 14.50 3.64
CA LEU A 102 10.81 14.83 3.36
C LEU A 102 11.13 16.28 3.76
N VAL A 103 10.21 17.22 3.56
CA VAL A 103 10.37 18.61 4.00
C VAL A 103 10.49 18.68 5.53
N ASP A 104 9.65 17.94 6.26
CA ASP A 104 9.72 17.91 7.73
C ASP A 104 11.01 17.28 8.25
N VAL A 105 11.49 16.23 7.58
CA VAL A 105 12.79 15.61 7.88
C VAL A 105 13.93 16.59 7.63
N GLU A 106 13.89 17.36 6.54
CA GLU A 106 14.95 18.32 6.20
C GLU A 106 14.97 19.50 7.17
N LYS A 107 13.81 20.06 7.52
CA LYS A 107 13.71 21.10 8.57
C LYS A 107 14.32 20.62 9.88
N LYS A 108 14.00 19.40 10.29
CA LYS A 108 14.52 18.82 11.54
C LYS A 108 16.02 18.52 11.45
N ARG A 109 16.53 18.17 10.27
CA ARG A 109 17.97 18.03 10.00
C ARG A 109 18.69 19.38 10.13
N GLU A 110 18.11 20.48 9.65
CA GLU A 110 18.66 21.81 9.86
C GLU A 110 18.68 22.23 11.34
N GLU A 111 17.63 21.91 12.09
CA GLU A 111 17.58 22.16 13.55
C GLU A 111 18.71 21.42 14.29
N VAL A 112 19.00 20.18 13.89
CA VAL A 112 20.15 19.41 14.41
C VAL A 112 21.47 20.11 14.12
N GLN A 113 21.64 20.69 12.91
CA GLN A 113 22.87 21.39 12.53
C GLN A 113 23.04 22.72 13.26
N LYS A 114 21.94 23.43 13.53
CA LYS A 114 21.92 24.73 14.23
C LYS A 114 21.94 24.58 15.77
N ALA A 115 22.05 23.37 16.31
CA ALA A 115 22.02 23.14 17.75
C ALA A 115 23.34 23.56 18.42
N ASP A 116 23.25 24.49 19.38
CA ASP A 116 24.42 25.09 20.06
C ASP A 116 25.09 24.17 21.09
N SER A 117 24.38 23.16 21.59
CA SER A 117 24.86 22.24 22.64
C SER A 117 24.89 20.79 22.15
N LYS A 118 25.92 20.06 22.57
CA LYS A 118 26.09 18.63 22.30
C LYS A 118 24.92 17.78 22.81
N GLU A 119 24.31 18.15 23.94
CA GLU A 119 23.15 17.46 24.50
C GLU A 119 21.89 17.70 23.66
N LYS A 120 21.64 18.96 23.30
CA LYS A 120 20.52 19.35 22.42
C LYS A 120 20.64 18.68 21.05
N LYS A 121 21.86 18.62 20.49
CA LYS A 121 22.14 17.95 19.22
C LYS A 121 21.79 16.46 19.28
N LYS A 122 22.23 15.75 20.33
CA LYS A 122 21.93 14.32 20.50
C LYS A 122 20.43 14.04 20.65
N LEU A 123 19.71 14.90 21.37
CA LEU A 123 18.25 14.80 21.50
C LEU A 123 17.56 14.97 20.14
N LEU A 124 17.91 16.03 19.39
CA LEU A 124 17.34 16.30 18.07
C LEU A 124 17.69 15.20 17.04
N GLU A 125 18.89 14.62 17.10
CA GLU A 125 19.27 13.46 16.28
C GLU A 125 18.39 12.24 16.57
N THR A 126 18.07 12.01 17.85
CA THR A 126 17.18 10.92 18.26
C THR A 126 15.76 11.14 17.73
N GLU A 127 15.25 12.36 17.84
CA GLU A 127 13.93 12.72 17.30
C GLU A 127 13.88 12.66 15.77
N LEU A 128 14.95 13.07 15.08
CA LEU A 128 15.08 12.97 13.63
C LEU A 128 15.01 11.51 13.18
N ASN A 129 15.78 10.62 13.82
CA ASN A 129 15.77 9.19 13.52
C ASN A 129 14.38 8.59 13.76
N ALA A 130 13.73 8.91 14.89
CA ALA A 130 12.38 8.45 15.18
C ALA A 130 11.34 8.95 14.16
N LEU A 131 11.48 10.19 13.68
CA LEU A 131 10.61 10.76 12.64
C LEU A 131 10.81 10.03 11.30
N VAL A 132 12.06 9.83 10.88
CA VAL A 132 12.40 9.10 9.66
C VAL A 132 11.84 7.67 9.71
N ASP A 133 12.06 6.96 10.82
CA ASP A 133 11.58 5.59 11.00
C ASP A 133 10.04 5.50 11.02
N LYS A 134 9.37 6.49 11.62
CA LYS A 134 7.91 6.57 11.63
C LYS A 134 7.37 6.80 10.21
N ASN A 135 7.96 7.74 9.47
CA ASN A 135 7.56 8.06 8.11
C ASN A 135 7.78 6.84 7.19
N ARG A 136 8.93 6.17 7.31
CA ARG A 136 9.27 4.95 6.59
C ARG A 136 8.26 3.83 6.83
N ARG A 137 7.97 3.50 8.10
CA ARG A 137 6.99 2.46 8.46
C ARG A 137 5.58 2.79 7.98
N THR A 138 5.17 4.05 8.08
CA THR A 138 3.86 4.53 7.62
C THR A 138 3.73 4.37 6.11
N ALA A 139 4.72 4.85 5.34
CA ALA A 139 4.74 4.72 3.88
C ALA A 139 4.67 3.26 3.45
N LEU A 140 5.48 2.40 4.08
CA LEU A 140 5.52 0.98 3.76
C LEU A 140 4.21 0.25 4.11
N GLY A 141 3.62 0.56 5.26
CA GLY A 141 2.31 0.04 5.67
C GLY A 141 1.20 0.43 4.69
N ASN A 142 1.20 1.69 4.23
CA ASN A 142 0.26 2.14 3.21
C ASN A 142 0.44 1.38 1.90
N ILE A 143 1.68 1.19 1.43
CA ILE A 143 1.95 0.45 0.17
C ILE A 143 1.47 -1.00 0.27
N LYS A 144 1.71 -1.67 1.41
CA LYS A 144 1.19 -3.02 1.67
C LYS A 144 -0.34 -3.05 1.57
N PHE A 145 -1.03 -2.09 2.20
CA PHE A 145 -2.48 -2.03 2.14
C PHE A 145 -3.01 -1.70 0.73
N ILE A 146 -2.35 -0.80 -0.01
CA ILE A 146 -2.67 -0.53 -1.42
C ILE A 146 -2.52 -1.79 -2.28
N GLY A 147 -1.53 -2.63 -1.97
CA GLY A 147 -1.38 -3.97 -2.56
C GLY A 147 -2.63 -4.84 -2.39
N GLU A 148 -3.19 -4.90 -1.18
CA GLU A 148 -4.43 -5.62 -0.90
C GLU A 148 -5.64 -4.99 -1.61
N LEU A 149 -5.71 -3.66 -1.67
CA LEU A 149 -6.77 -2.95 -2.40
C LEU A 149 -6.72 -3.21 -3.92
N TYR A 150 -5.52 -3.42 -4.48
CA TYR A 150 -5.37 -3.80 -5.88
C TYR A 150 -5.84 -5.23 -6.15
N LYS A 151 -5.57 -6.19 -5.24
CA LYS A 151 -6.06 -7.58 -5.38
C LYS A 151 -7.58 -7.65 -5.51
N VAL A 152 -8.30 -6.82 -4.76
CA VAL A 152 -9.77 -6.74 -4.80
C VAL A 152 -10.30 -5.84 -5.94
N GLY A 153 -9.41 -5.36 -6.82
CA GLY A 153 -9.78 -4.59 -8.00
C GLY A 153 -10.24 -3.16 -7.70
N ASN A 154 -9.96 -2.61 -6.51
CA ASN A 154 -10.35 -1.24 -6.14
C ASN A 154 -9.42 -0.15 -6.68
N ILE A 155 -8.21 -0.53 -7.06
CA ILE A 155 -7.14 0.38 -7.46
C ILE A 155 -6.74 0.11 -8.92
N SER A 156 -6.31 1.16 -9.63
CA SER A 156 -5.83 1.04 -11.02
C SER A 156 -4.36 0.62 -11.10
N GLU A 157 -3.95 0.07 -12.25
CA GLU A 157 -2.55 -0.27 -12.53
C GLU A 157 -1.61 0.94 -12.33
N ASN A 158 -2.03 2.14 -12.72
CA ASN A 158 -1.21 3.35 -12.59
C ASN A 158 -0.78 3.62 -11.15
N VAL A 159 -1.71 3.49 -10.20
CA VAL A 159 -1.39 3.68 -8.77
C VAL A 159 -0.43 2.59 -8.30
N MET A 160 -0.58 1.36 -8.80
CA MET A 160 0.31 0.25 -8.47
C MET A 160 1.73 0.46 -9.01
N HIS A 161 1.87 0.96 -10.25
CA HIS A 161 3.15 1.33 -10.82
C HIS A 161 3.84 2.43 -9.99
N SER A 162 3.08 3.42 -9.49
CA SER A 162 3.62 4.42 -8.57
C SER A 162 4.12 3.80 -7.25
N CYS A 163 3.40 2.84 -6.66
CA CYS A 163 3.88 2.09 -5.48
C CYS A 163 5.24 1.42 -5.75
N ILE A 164 5.35 0.72 -6.89
CA ILE A 164 6.54 -0.04 -7.25
C ILE A 164 7.73 0.89 -7.46
N GLN A 165 7.54 1.96 -8.23
CA GLN A 165 8.58 2.97 -8.45
C GLN A 165 9.06 3.58 -7.12
N ARG A 166 8.14 3.85 -6.21
CA ARG A 166 8.46 4.41 -4.89
C ARG A 166 9.34 3.49 -4.05
N LEU A 167 9.07 2.17 -4.05
CA LEU A 167 9.88 1.18 -3.35
C LEU A 167 11.27 1.01 -3.98
N ILE A 168 11.39 1.16 -5.30
CA ILE A 168 12.65 1.08 -6.02
C ILE A 168 13.56 2.29 -5.74
N GLN A 169 12.99 3.49 -5.61
CA GLN A 169 13.75 4.74 -5.43
C GLN A 169 14.46 4.85 -4.08
N ALA A 170 13.92 4.21 -3.03
CA ALA A 170 14.51 4.23 -1.69
C ALA A 170 14.61 2.79 -1.13
N PRO A 171 15.52 1.97 -1.67
CA PRO A 171 15.60 0.57 -1.31
C PRO A 171 16.27 0.39 0.06
N ASP A 172 15.56 -0.30 0.95
CA ASP A 172 16.11 -0.95 2.14
C ASP A 172 15.63 -2.42 2.15
N GLU A 173 16.05 -3.23 3.13
CA GLU A 173 15.65 -4.64 3.17
C GLU A 173 14.13 -4.83 3.26
N GLU A 174 13.43 -3.99 4.01
CA GLU A 174 11.99 -4.10 4.26
C GLU A 174 11.16 -3.60 3.06
N ALA A 175 11.64 -2.53 2.41
CA ALA A 175 11.09 -1.99 1.18
C ALA A 175 11.28 -2.97 0.02
N THR A 176 12.48 -3.55 -0.11
CA THR A 176 12.77 -4.60 -1.09
C THR A 176 11.91 -5.84 -0.80
N GLU A 177 11.72 -6.17 0.47
CA GLU A 177 10.85 -7.29 0.84
C GLU A 177 9.40 -7.07 0.41
N SER A 178 8.90 -5.88 0.71
CA SER A 178 7.55 -5.48 0.37
C SER A 178 7.35 -5.39 -1.13
N LEU A 179 8.36 -4.91 -1.88
CA LEU A 179 8.36 -4.89 -3.33
C LEU A 179 8.24 -6.30 -3.91
N CYS A 180 9.00 -7.26 -3.37
CA CYS A 180 8.92 -8.64 -3.84
C CYS A 180 7.55 -9.26 -3.57
N ARG A 181 6.97 -9.03 -2.39
CA ARG A 181 5.61 -9.51 -2.07
C ARG A 181 4.55 -8.86 -2.96
N LEU A 182 4.68 -7.57 -3.21
CA LEU A 182 3.79 -6.80 -4.06
C LEU A 182 3.82 -7.33 -5.50
N LEU A 183 5.03 -7.52 -6.06
CA LEU A 183 5.21 -8.08 -7.41
C LEU A 183 4.80 -9.55 -7.49
N THR A 184 5.00 -10.36 -6.45
CA THR A 184 4.51 -11.75 -6.41
C THR A 184 2.98 -11.79 -6.54
N THR A 185 2.31 -10.83 -5.92
CA THR A 185 0.84 -10.70 -5.94
C THR A 185 0.34 -10.12 -7.26
N ALA A 186 0.85 -8.95 -7.63
CA ALA A 186 0.28 -8.10 -8.66
C ALA A 186 0.95 -8.30 -10.02
N GLY A 187 2.14 -8.89 -10.03
CA GLY A 187 3.02 -8.95 -11.20
C GLY A 187 2.39 -9.62 -12.40
N LYS A 188 1.67 -10.73 -12.22
CA LYS A 188 0.93 -11.40 -13.31
C LYS A 188 -0.06 -10.47 -14.01
N ASN A 189 -0.77 -9.65 -13.24
CA ASN A 189 -1.77 -8.72 -13.79
C ASN A 189 -1.11 -7.47 -14.38
N LEU A 190 0.07 -7.08 -13.90
CA LEU A 190 0.80 -5.91 -14.38
C LEU A 190 1.67 -6.21 -15.61
N ASP A 191 2.15 -7.44 -15.78
CA ASP A 191 3.08 -7.86 -16.85
C ASP A 191 2.35 -8.19 -18.15
N SER A 192 1.61 -7.21 -18.66
CA SER A 192 0.99 -7.25 -19.98
C SER A 192 1.99 -6.86 -21.08
N GLN A 193 1.70 -7.17 -22.34
CA GLN A 193 2.54 -6.76 -23.48
C GLN A 193 2.80 -5.23 -23.48
N LYS A 194 1.78 -4.44 -23.15
CA LYS A 194 1.85 -2.98 -23.02
C LYS A 194 2.84 -2.54 -21.94
N ASN A 195 2.90 -3.26 -20.83
CA ASN A 195 3.68 -2.89 -19.65
C ASN A 195 5.06 -3.57 -19.62
N SER A 196 5.38 -4.43 -20.58
CA SER A 196 6.61 -5.24 -20.62
C SER A 196 7.89 -4.42 -20.44
N GLY A 197 7.99 -3.25 -21.09
CA GLY A 197 9.13 -2.35 -20.96
C GLY A 197 9.30 -1.81 -19.54
N ILE A 198 8.21 -1.39 -18.92
CA ILE A 198 8.20 -0.90 -17.52
C ILE A 198 8.55 -2.04 -16.57
N MET A 199 7.97 -3.21 -16.76
CA MET A 199 8.28 -4.39 -15.94
C MET A 199 9.75 -4.79 -16.07
N ASN A 200 10.35 -4.73 -17.26
CA ASN A 200 11.78 -4.96 -17.44
C ASN A 200 12.63 -3.98 -16.63
N SER A 201 12.25 -2.69 -16.61
CA SER A 201 12.96 -1.70 -15.79
C SER A 201 12.91 -2.01 -14.29
N TYR A 202 11.79 -2.53 -13.78
CA TYR A 202 11.67 -2.92 -12.38
C TYR A 202 12.59 -4.08 -11.99
N PHE A 203 12.66 -5.10 -12.85
CA PHE A 203 13.52 -6.26 -12.61
C PHE A 203 15.01 -5.92 -12.75
N GLN A 204 15.38 -5.03 -13.68
CA GLN A 204 16.74 -4.49 -13.77
C GLN A 204 17.13 -3.69 -12.52
N ALA A 205 16.19 -2.91 -11.97
CA ALA A 205 16.42 -2.19 -10.72
C ALA A 205 16.62 -3.17 -9.54
N LEU A 206 15.79 -4.21 -9.43
CA LEU A 206 15.96 -5.28 -8.44
C LEU A 206 17.31 -5.98 -8.54
N GLU A 207 17.77 -6.30 -9.75
CA GLU A 207 19.10 -6.86 -9.99
C GLU A 207 20.23 -5.92 -9.55
N THR A 208 20.04 -4.61 -9.77
CA THR A 208 20.99 -3.59 -9.32
C THR A 208 21.02 -3.50 -7.80
N ILE A 209 19.86 -3.57 -7.14
CA ILE A 209 19.72 -3.55 -5.69
C ILE A 209 20.48 -4.73 -5.06
N ILE A 210 20.32 -5.97 -5.55
CA ILE A 210 20.98 -7.15 -4.95
C ILE A 210 22.50 -7.24 -5.19
N LYS A 211 23.02 -6.53 -6.20
CA LYS A 211 24.45 -6.40 -6.45
C LYS A 211 25.14 -5.49 -5.43
N GLN A 212 24.38 -4.69 -4.69
CA GLN A 212 24.92 -3.88 -3.60
C GLN A 212 25.23 -4.77 -2.38
N ASN A 213 26.43 -4.64 -1.79
CA ASN A 213 26.89 -5.44 -0.64
C ASN A 213 26.17 -5.16 0.69
N LYS A 214 25.04 -4.44 0.67
CA LYS A 214 24.32 -4.00 1.87
C LYS A 214 23.06 -4.82 2.18
N ILE A 215 22.82 -5.90 1.44
CA ILE A 215 21.59 -6.70 1.51
C ILE A 215 21.90 -8.12 1.97
N SER A 216 21.09 -8.63 2.90
CA SER A 216 21.18 -9.99 3.41
C SER A 216 20.89 -11.04 2.33
N ASN A 217 21.49 -12.23 2.52
CA ASN A 217 21.25 -13.36 1.63
C ASN A 217 19.76 -13.73 1.53
N ARG A 218 19.00 -13.57 2.62
CA ARG A 218 17.54 -13.82 2.62
C ARG A 218 16.82 -12.97 1.58
N ILE A 219 17.08 -11.66 1.55
CA ILE A 219 16.47 -10.76 0.57
C ILE A 219 16.98 -11.08 -0.85
N ARG A 220 18.26 -11.38 -0.99
CA ARG A 220 18.84 -11.78 -2.29
C ARG A 220 18.14 -13.02 -2.87
N PHE A 221 17.92 -14.06 -2.07
CA PHE A 221 17.18 -15.25 -2.50
C PHE A 221 15.73 -14.92 -2.85
N MET A 222 15.08 -14.04 -2.09
CA MET A 222 13.70 -13.66 -2.38
C MET A 222 13.54 -12.88 -3.70
N VAL A 223 14.51 -12.01 -4.02
CA VAL A 223 14.56 -11.35 -5.34
C VAL A 223 14.82 -12.36 -6.45
N GLN A 224 15.73 -13.32 -6.23
CA GLN A 224 16.00 -14.38 -7.20
C GLN A 224 14.76 -15.24 -7.48
N ASP A 225 14.04 -15.65 -6.44
CA ASP A 225 12.79 -16.40 -6.56
C ASP A 225 11.72 -15.63 -7.35
N LEU A 226 11.65 -14.30 -7.17
CA LEU A 226 10.75 -13.44 -7.93
C LEU A 226 11.17 -13.34 -9.41
N CYS A 227 12.46 -13.17 -9.70
CA CYS A 227 12.99 -13.20 -11.07
C CYS A 227 12.64 -14.52 -11.76
N ASP A 228 12.79 -15.64 -11.05
CA ASP A 228 12.48 -16.97 -11.58
C ASP A 228 10.98 -17.21 -11.71
N LEU A 229 10.15 -16.59 -10.86
CA LEU A 229 8.68 -16.58 -11.04
C LEU A 229 8.29 -15.88 -12.33
N ARG A 230 8.87 -14.71 -12.62
CA ARG A 230 8.59 -13.97 -13.87
C ARG A 230 9.07 -14.73 -15.10
N LYS A 231 10.27 -15.31 -15.08
CA LYS A 231 10.81 -16.14 -16.19
C LYS A 231 9.91 -17.34 -16.52
N ARG A 232 9.17 -17.85 -15.52
CA ARG A 232 8.19 -18.93 -15.68
C ARG A 232 6.78 -18.42 -15.98
N ASN A 233 6.66 -17.21 -16.54
CA ASN A 233 5.38 -16.58 -16.87
C ASN A 233 4.40 -16.53 -15.67
N TRP A 234 4.93 -16.23 -14.47
CA TRP A 234 4.16 -16.12 -13.24
C TRP A 234 3.48 -17.42 -12.76
N LEU A 235 3.96 -18.58 -13.21
CA LEU A 235 3.47 -19.89 -12.76
C LEU A 235 4.16 -20.35 -11.45
N PRO A 236 3.39 -20.72 -10.41
CA PRO A 236 3.92 -21.32 -9.20
C PRO A 236 4.73 -22.61 -9.48
N ARG A 237 5.70 -22.95 -8.63
CA ARG A 237 6.54 -24.16 -8.81
C ARG A 237 5.74 -25.48 -8.76
N ASN A 238 4.54 -25.47 -8.14
CA ASN A 238 3.76 -26.66 -7.82
C ASN A 238 2.46 -26.80 -8.64
N GLU A 239 2.17 -25.90 -9.58
CA GLU A 239 1.05 -26.12 -10.50
C GLU A 239 1.49 -27.06 -11.63
N PRO A 240 0.80 -28.20 -11.86
CA PRO A 240 1.14 -29.07 -12.97
C PRO A 240 0.96 -28.30 -14.28
N SER A 241 2.05 -28.20 -15.05
CA SER A 241 2.01 -27.67 -16.40
C SER A 241 1.00 -28.49 -17.21
N ASN A 242 -0.10 -27.86 -17.62
CA ASN A 242 -1.13 -28.52 -18.44
C ASN A 242 -0.66 -28.63 -19.90
N THR A 243 0.57 -29.12 -20.11
CA THR A 243 1.24 -29.23 -21.41
C THR A 243 1.01 -30.58 -22.11
N ASN A 244 0.06 -31.40 -21.64
CA ASN A 244 -0.32 -32.64 -22.33
C ASN A 244 -1.83 -32.67 -22.61
N LYS A 245 -2.30 -31.81 -23.52
CA LYS A 245 -3.34 -32.23 -24.46
C LYS A 245 -2.67 -32.45 -25.79
N VAL A 246 -2.02 -33.62 -25.90
CA VAL A 246 -1.74 -34.23 -27.19
C VAL A 246 -3.11 -34.46 -27.83
N GLU A 247 -3.36 -33.79 -28.95
CA GLU A 247 -4.45 -34.12 -29.85
C GLU A 247 -4.33 -35.60 -30.20
N ASN A 248 -5.30 -36.38 -29.71
CA ASN A 248 -5.59 -37.71 -30.21
C ASN A 248 -7.11 -37.75 -30.37
N ILE A 249 -7.56 -37.44 -31.59
CA ILE A 249 -8.35 -38.27 -32.52
C ILE A 249 -8.66 -37.39 -33.73
#